data_AF-A0A7S2LWE5-F1
#
_entry.id   AF-A0A7S2LWE5-F1
#
_cell.length_a   1.000
_cell.length_b   1.000
_cell.length_c   1.000
_cell.angle_alpha   90.00
_cell.angle_beta   90.00
_cell.angle_gamma   90.00
#
_symmetry.space_group_name_H-M   'P 1'
#
loop_
_entity.id
_entity.type
_entity.pdbx_description
1 polymer ?
#
loop_
_entity_poly.entity_id
_entity_poly.type
_entity_poly.pdbx_seq_one_letter_code
_entity_poly.pdbx_strand_id
1 'polypeptide(L)'
;MRLNALHVGCGTSTVGESLLCLREKDVCGNRLQYGHVVNVDIDKDALGVMQNRWRQRELQTQQLDDITLGVMDWRYLDFKSEESCRLALDPLYRNLVQPLPNNSNNELGGYFDLVLDKSTLDCLLCSETDVVSVFLCEVYRALRIPTSRSESSLDADYRHSSGGVYVLVTFHPLEFIQQLLAELPGAHLEIEYEVIKRKADIVNTIDALEVDEVVSGKNQSEFDPETYLPPASSAWISGSFSPDENYRKTITVFTCRRLPNPKQEESNQTYALDRQLVREHIESTCDKWYQTTSPMVTNEREATLRLDFQNAILSQQRAESSLKEEKVTLDLKTCYELMFTEEEKQVLPFDYFIEDWEAYCQNLRRGEDFPRQGMTINTAIDFLKEMQ
;
A
#
# COMPACT_ATOMS: atom_id res chain seq x y z
N MET A 1 -14.28 22.42 -17.61
CA MET A 1 -12.98 22.36 -16.89
C MET A 1 -12.24 21.11 -17.36
N ARG A 2 -10.91 21.19 -17.52
CA ARG A 2 -10.09 20.04 -17.88
C ARG A 2 -9.36 19.57 -16.62
N LEU A 3 -9.58 18.33 -16.23
CA LEU A 3 -8.96 17.72 -15.04
C LEU A 3 -7.61 17.08 -15.39
N ASN A 4 -6.74 16.95 -14.40
CA ASN A 4 -5.46 16.26 -14.50
C ASN A 4 -5.47 14.97 -13.69
N ALA A 5 -5.02 13.85 -14.27
CA ALA A 5 -4.89 12.58 -13.55
C ALA A 5 -3.46 12.03 -13.61
N LEU A 6 -3.02 11.41 -12.52
CA LEU A 6 -1.83 10.59 -12.42
C LEU A 6 -2.27 9.14 -12.20
N HIS A 7 -1.81 8.22 -13.04
CA HIS A 7 -2.03 6.78 -12.88
C HIS A 7 -0.70 6.13 -12.52
N VAL A 8 -0.56 5.71 -11.26
CA VAL A 8 0.66 5.10 -10.73
C VAL A 8 0.63 3.59 -10.91
N GLY A 9 1.79 3.00 -11.25
CA GLY A 9 1.93 1.57 -11.54
C GLY A 9 1.00 1.13 -12.67
N CYS A 10 1.00 1.89 -13.78
CA CYS A 10 -0.01 1.70 -14.81
C CYS A 10 0.07 0.33 -15.51
N GLY A 11 1.22 -0.33 -15.48
CA GLY A 11 1.51 -1.57 -16.19
C GLY A 11 1.02 -1.51 -17.63
N THR A 12 0.25 -2.53 -18.02
CA THR A 12 -0.43 -2.61 -19.32
C THR A 12 -1.91 -2.20 -19.25
N SER A 13 -2.33 -1.55 -18.17
CA SER A 13 -3.73 -1.21 -17.90
C SER A 13 -4.24 -0.08 -18.78
N THR A 14 -5.43 -0.26 -19.36
CA THR A 14 -6.12 0.73 -20.20
C THR A 14 -6.72 1.91 -19.42
N VAL A 15 -6.62 1.95 -18.09
CA VAL A 15 -7.35 2.94 -17.28
C VAL A 15 -7.00 4.38 -17.65
N GLY A 16 -5.73 4.69 -17.89
CA GLY A 16 -5.33 6.02 -18.36
C GLY A 16 -6.04 6.42 -19.66
N GLU A 17 -6.15 5.49 -20.61
CA GLU A 17 -6.90 5.71 -21.85
C GLU A 17 -8.39 5.95 -21.59
N SER A 18 -9.00 5.16 -20.70
CA SER A 18 -10.41 5.31 -20.32
C SER A 18 -10.67 6.67 -19.68
N LEU A 19 -9.80 7.13 -18.78
CA LEU A 19 -9.90 8.46 -18.16
C LEU A 19 -9.86 9.57 -19.21
N LEU A 20 -8.93 9.51 -20.16
CA LEU A 20 -8.81 10.52 -21.21
C LEU A 20 -9.98 10.48 -22.22
N CYS A 21 -10.58 9.30 -22.40
CA CYS A 21 -11.78 9.11 -23.23
C CYS A 21 -13.09 9.40 -22.49
N LEU A 22 -13.08 9.61 -21.17
CA LEU A 22 -14.28 9.84 -20.37
C LEU A 22 -15.00 11.11 -20.82
N ARG A 23 -16.32 11.02 -21.05
CA ARG A 23 -17.19 12.11 -21.53
C ARG A 23 -18.50 12.18 -20.74
N GLU A 24 -18.44 11.97 -19.44
CA GLU A 24 -19.61 12.03 -18.59
C GLU A 24 -20.07 13.47 -18.37
N LYS A 25 -21.36 13.65 -18.05
CA LYS A 25 -21.89 14.92 -17.58
C LYS A 25 -22.16 14.78 -16.09
N ASP A 26 -21.78 15.79 -15.32
CA ASP A 26 -22.17 15.86 -13.92
C ASP A 26 -23.67 16.19 -13.76
N VAL A 27 -24.13 16.23 -12.51
CA VAL A 27 -25.51 16.52 -12.13
C VAL A 27 -25.99 17.91 -12.63
N CYS A 28 -25.05 18.84 -12.86
CA CYS A 28 -25.34 20.18 -13.39
C CYS A 28 -25.26 20.24 -14.93
N GLY A 29 -25.00 19.12 -15.60
CA GLY A 29 -24.86 19.04 -17.05
C GLY A 29 -23.47 19.44 -17.59
N ASN A 30 -22.50 19.74 -16.71
CA ASN A 30 -21.14 20.08 -17.13
C ASN A 30 -20.39 18.81 -17.55
N ARG A 31 -19.68 18.89 -18.67
CA ARG A 31 -18.87 17.77 -19.17
C ARG A 31 -17.63 17.59 -18.29
N LEU A 32 -17.51 16.42 -17.68
CA LEU A 32 -16.31 15.97 -16.99
C LEU A 32 -15.36 15.40 -18.03
N GLN A 33 -14.19 16.02 -18.16
CA GLN A 33 -13.18 15.62 -19.13
C GLN A 33 -11.79 15.83 -18.54
N TYR A 34 -10.96 14.81 -18.66
CA TYR A 34 -9.53 14.94 -18.39
C TYR A 34 -8.83 15.60 -19.57
N GLY A 35 -8.06 16.66 -19.27
CA GLY A 35 -7.23 17.35 -20.24
C GLY A 35 -5.81 16.83 -20.28
N HIS A 36 -5.34 16.20 -19.20
CA HIS A 36 -4.02 15.63 -19.10
C HIS A 36 -4.07 14.36 -18.23
N VAL A 37 -3.56 13.26 -18.75
CA VAL A 37 -3.40 12.01 -18.02
C VAL A 37 -1.94 11.58 -18.12
N VAL A 38 -1.31 11.38 -16.97
CA VAL A 38 0.08 10.94 -16.86
C VAL A 38 0.08 9.53 -16.33
N ASN A 39 0.65 8.59 -17.08
CA ASN A 39 0.83 7.21 -16.66
C ASN A 39 2.29 7.00 -16.30
N VAL A 40 2.53 6.41 -15.13
CA VAL A 40 3.88 6.13 -14.65
C VAL A 40 4.06 4.67 -14.27
N ASP A 41 5.23 4.12 -14.59
CA ASP A 41 5.63 2.77 -14.24
C ASP A 41 7.15 2.63 -14.17
N ILE A 42 7.63 1.61 -13.47
CA ILE A 42 9.04 1.21 -13.46
C ILE A 42 9.38 0.35 -14.69
N ASP A 43 8.40 -0.35 -15.26
CA ASP A 43 8.57 -1.18 -16.45
C ASP A 43 8.52 -0.31 -17.72
N LYS A 44 9.70 -0.03 -18.28
CA LYS A 44 9.86 0.73 -19.53
C LYS A 44 9.26 0.02 -20.74
N ASP A 45 9.25 -1.31 -20.75
CA ASP A 45 8.72 -2.08 -21.87
C ASP A 45 7.19 -2.02 -21.86
N ALA A 46 6.56 -2.15 -20.68
CA ALA A 46 5.13 -1.94 -20.51
C ALA A 46 4.73 -0.53 -20.97
N LEU A 47 5.44 0.52 -20.53
CA LEU A 47 5.21 1.89 -20.98
C LEU A 47 5.34 2.04 -22.50
N GLY A 48 6.36 1.44 -23.10
CA GLY A 48 6.57 1.48 -24.55
C GLY A 48 5.44 0.80 -25.34
N VAL A 49 4.96 -0.35 -24.88
CA VAL A 49 3.80 -1.05 -25.46
C VAL A 49 2.56 -0.17 -25.40
N MET A 50 2.31 0.44 -24.24
CA MET A 50 1.14 1.26 -24.00
C MET A 50 1.15 2.57 -24.81
N GLN A 51 2.30 3.23 -24.89
CA GLN A 51 2.48 4.42 -25.72
C GLN A 51 2.26 4.12 -27.20
N ASN A 52 2.78 3.00 -27.69
CA ASN A 52 2.58 2.59 -29.08
C ASN A 52 1.11 2.28 -29.38
N ARG A 53 0.43 1.57 -28.46
CA ARG A 53 -1.01 1.29 -28.57
C ARG A 53 -1.83 2.58 -28.62
N TRP A 54 -1.55 3.53 -27.73
CA TRP A 54 -2.24 4.81 -27.70
C TRP A 54 -2.03 5.61 -29.00
N ARG A 55 -0.79 5.68 -29.51
CA ARG A 55 -0.47 6.35 -30.78
C ARG A 55 -1.24 5.75 -31.97
N GLN A 56 -1.36 4.42 -32.03
CA GLN A 56 -2.16 3.75 -33.06
C GLN A 56 -3.64 4.15 -32.98
N ARG A 57 -4.18 4.25 -31.76
CA ARG A 57 -5.57 4.68 -31.52
C ARG A 57 -5.80 6.14 -31.91
N GLU A 58 -4.84 7.04 -31.61
CA GLU A 58 -4.91 8.44 -32.02
C GLU A 58 -4.96 8.58 -33.54
N LEU A 59 -4.11 7.85 -34.26
CA LEU A 59 -4.10 7.83 -35.74
C LEU A 59 -5.43 7.36 -36.33
N GLN A 60 -6.09 6.38 -35.70
CA GLN A 60 -7.41 5.93 -36.12
C GLN A 60 -8.51 6.94 -35.79
N THR A 61 -8.44 7.59 -34.63
CA THR A 61 -9.47 8.53 -34.15
C THR A 61 -9.44 9.85 -34.90
N GLN A 62 -8.25 10.36 -35.26
CA GLN A 62 -8.08 11.57 -36.09
C GLN A 62 -8.69 11.43 -37.49
N GLN A 63 -8.91 10.20 -37.97
CA GLN A 63 -9.57 9.94 -39.25
C GLN A 63 -11.10 9.98 -39.16
N LEU A 64 -11.67 9.93 -37.95
CA LEU A 64 -13.09 9.70 -37.73
C LEU A 64 -13.84 10.90 -37.16
N ASP A 65 -13.21 11.79 -36.38
CA ASP A 65 -13.91 12.92 -35.75
C ASP A 65 -12.99 14.12 -35.43
N ASP A 66 -13.55 15.33 -35.45
CA ASP A 66 -12.93 16.61 -35.05
C ASP A 66 -12.83 16.76 -33.51
N ILE A 67 -12.59 15.65 -32.81
CA ILE A 67 -12.56 15.60 -31.34
C ILE A 67 -11.13 15.87 -30.85
N THR A 68 -10.93 17.02 -30.19
CA THR A 68 -9.70 17.29 -29.46
C THR A 68 -9.63 16.40 -28.21
N LEU A 69 -8.82 15.34 -28.28
CA LEU A 69 -8.40 14.57 -27.11
C LEU A 69 -7.50 15.43 -26.20
N GLY A 70 -7.45 15.10 -24.91
CA GLY A 70 -6.46 15.70 -24.01
C GLY A 70 -5.06 15.15 -24.27
N VAL A 71 -4.10 15.51 -23.43
CA VAL A 71 -2.71 15.05 -23.50
C VAL A 71 -2.55 13.75 -22.71
N MET A 72 -1.82 12.78 -23.29
CA MET A 72 -1.42 11.54 -22.63
C MET A 72 0.11 11.50 -22.52
N ASP A 73 0.63 11.45 -21.30
CA ASP A 73 2.06 11.29 -21.02
C ASP A 73 2.33 9.89 -20.46
N TRP A 74 3.46 9.31 -20.85
CA TRP A 74 3.99 8.05 -20.34
C TRP A 74 5.39 8.32 -19.80
N ARG A 75 5.63 8.10 -18.50
CA ARG A 75 6.91 8.41 -17.86
C ARG A 75 7.42 7.23 -17.04
N TYR A 76 8.71 6.96 -17.15
CA TYR A 76 9.39 6.05 -16.25
C TYR A 76 9.46 6.69 -14.85
N LEU A 77 9.09 5.94 -13.83
CA LEU A 77 9.17 6.38 -12.44
C LEU A 77 9.53 5.19 -11.55
N ASP A 78 10.60 5.36 -10.76
CA ASP A 78 11.03 4.39 -9.76
C ASP A 78 10.94 5.03 -8.37
N PHE A 79 10.04 4.53 -7.53
CA PHE A 79 9.86 5.00 -6.16
C PHE A 79 11.04 4.67 -5.24
N LYS A 80 11.96 3.79 -5.64
CA LYS A 80 13.23 3.58 -4.92
C LYS A 80 14.20 4.76 -5.11
N SER A 81 14.00 5.58 -6.14
CA SER A 81 14.90 6.67 -6.52
C SER A 81 14.18 8.02 -6.44
N GLU A 82 14.58 8.84 -5.47
CA GLU A 82 14.06 10.21 -5.37
C GLU A 82 14.36 11.00 -6.65
N GLU A 83 15.57 10.85 -7.22
CA GLU A 83 15.94 11.47 -8.49
C GLU A 83 14.97 11.09 -9.62
N SER A 84 14.60 9.80 -9.71
CA SER A 84 13.61 9.33 -10.69
C SER A 84 12.26 10.02 -10.49
N CYS A 85 11.76 10.11 -9.25
CA CYS A 85 10.51 10.80 -8.91
C CYS A 85 10.55 12.29 -9.32
N ARG A 86 11.63 13.01 -9.01
CA ARG A 86 11.81 14.41 -9.39
C ARG A 86 11.87 14.60 -10.90
N LEU A 87 12.67 13.79 -11.61
CA LEU A 87 12.79 13.86 -13.07
C LEU A 87 11.45 13.58 -13.76
N ALA A 88 10.68 12.63 -13.25
CA ALA A 88 9.39 12.25 -13.81
C ALA A 88 8.31 13.32 -13.55
N LEU A 89 8.23 13.88 -12.33
CA LEU A 89 7.07 14.67 -11.90
C LEU A 89 7.33 16.18 -11.82
N ASP A 90 8.52 16.65 -11.45
CA ASP A 90 8.78 18.08 -11.26
C ASP A 90 8.55 18.95 -12.50
N PRO A 91 8.89 18.50 -13.73
CA PRO A 91 8.57 19.27 -14.93
C PRO A 91 7.07 19.54 -15.09
N LEU A 92 6.21 18.66 -14.58
CA LEU A 92 4.76 18.82 -14.63
C LEU A 92 4.29 19.92 -13.69
N TYR A 93 4.85 19.95 -12.48
CA TYR A 93 4.51 20.94 -11.47
C TYR A 93 4.94 22.37 -11.86
N ARG A 94 6.10 22.51 -12.50
CA ARG A 94 6.60 23.83 -12.96
C ARG A 94 5.68 24.51 -13.98
N ASN A 95 4.93 23.74 -14.76
CA ASN A 95 4.05 24.28 -15.79
C ASN A 95 2.78 24.96 -15.22
N LEU A 96 2.46 24.75 -13.93
CA LEU A 96 1.31 25.41 -13.27
C LEU A 96 1.68 26.57 -12.35
N VAL A 97 2.86 26.53 -11.73
CA VAL A 97 3.28 27.57 -10.80
C VAL A 97 3.80 28.76 -11.60
N GLN A 98 2.99 29.81 -11.74
CA GLN A 98 3.54 31.12 -12.12
C GLN A 98 4.68 31.44 -11.16
N PRO A 99 5.86 31.85 -11.64
CA PRO A 99 7.03 32.02 -10.78
C PRO A 99 6.72 33.06 -9.70
N LEU A 100 6.47 32.59 -8.48
CA LEU A 100 6.46 33.45 -7.29
C LEU A 100 7.90 33.95 -7.12
N PRO A 101 8.16 35.28 -7.11
CA PRO A 101 9.50 35.78 -7.43
C PRO A 101 10.64 35.45 -6.46
N ASN A 102 10.44 34.83 -5.29
CA ASN A 102 11.44 34.95 -4.21
C ASN A 102 11.70 33.72 -3.31
N ASN A 103 11.24 32.51 -3.63
CA ASN A 103 11.60 31.33 -2.83
C ASN A 103 12.32 30.26 -3.66
N SER A 104 13.63 30.14 -3.45
CA SER A 104 14.49 29.14 -4.08
C SER A 104 14.32 27.72 -3.52
N ASN A 105 13.52 27.52 -2.47
CA ASN A 105 13.32 26.24 -1.79
C ASN A 105 11.88 25.73 -1.87
N ASN A 106 11.06 26.21 -2.81
CA ASN A 106 9.69 25.75 -2.94
C ASN A 106 9.66 24.31 -3.47
N GLU A 107 9.31 23.38 -2.60
CA GLU A 107 8.88 22.04 -3.00
C GLU A 107 7.72 22.18 -3.98
N LEU A 108 7.86 21.58 -5.15
CA LEU A 108 6.86 21.61 -6.21
C LEU A 108 5.85 20.49 -5.99
N GLY A 109 4.56 20.75 -6.23
CA GLY A 109 3.51 19.74 -6.14
C GLY A 109 2.11 20.28 -6.45
N GLY A 110 1.08 19.49 -6.14
CA GLY A 110 -0.31 19.91 -6.16
C GLY A 110 -0.94 20.08 -7.54
N TYR A 111 -0.60 19.21 -8.49
CA TYR A 111 -1.02 19.33 -9.90
C TYR A 111 -2.23 18.49 -10.27
N PHE A 112 -2.41 17.34 -9.62
CA PHE A 112 -3.37 16.33 -10.04
C PHE A 112 -4.68 16.41 -9.27
N ASP A 113 -5.79 16.42 -10.01
CA ASP A 113 -7.14 16.29 -9.45
C ASP A 113 -7.43 14.87 -9.00
N LEU A 114 -6.81 13.89 -9.67
CA LEU A 114 -6.91 12.46 -9.40
C LEU A 114 -5.51 11.84 -9.39
N VAL A 115 -5.17 11.11 -8.33
CA VAL A 115 -4.10 10.10 -8.35
C VAL A 115 -4.78 8.75 -8.23
N LEU A 116 -4.61 7.89 -9.24
CA LEU A 116 -5.18 6.56 -9.28
C LEU A 116 -4.07 5.53 -9.08
N ASP A 117 -4.25 4.70 -8.06
CA ASP A 117 -3.42 3.55 -7.75
C ASP A 117 -4.25 2.28 -7.85
N LYS A 118 -3.86 1.40 -8.77
CA LYS A 118 -4.51 0.12 -8.99
C LYS A 118 -3.57 -1.02 -8.59
N SER A 119 -3.44 -1.22 -7.29
CA SER A 119 -2.64 -2.26 -6.63
C SER A 119 -1.12 -2.05 -6.70
N THR A 120 -0.66 -0.81 -6.91
CA THR A 120 0.76 -0.45 -6.78
C THR A 120 1.17 -0.49 -5.32
N LEU A 121 0.37 0.10 -4.42
CA LEU A 121 0.63 0.04 -2.98
C LEU A 121 0.74 -1.41 -2.50
N ASP A 122 -0.14 -2.30 -2.96
CA ASP A 122 -0.10 -3.73 -2.60
C ASP A 122 1.24 -4.38 -2.98
N CYS A 123 1.75 -4.09 -4.17
CA CYS A 123 3.07 -4.58 -4.60
C CYS A 123 4.20 -4.00 -3.75
N LEU A 124 4.09 -2.72 -3.35
CA LEU A 124 5.13 -2.04 -2.59
C LEU A 124 5.12 -2.42 -1.11
N LEU A 125 3.96 -2.74 -0.53
CA LEU A 125 3.85 -3.23 0.85
C LEU A 125 4.55 -4.58 1.05
N CYS A 126 4.69 -5.36 -0.02
CA CYS A 126 5.52 -6.57 -0.05
C CYS A 126 7.03 -6.28 -0.23
N SER A 127 7.43 -5.02 -0.29
CA SER A 127 8.81 -4.58 -0.51
C SER A 127 9.38 -3.84 0.71
N GLU A 128 10.44 -3.07 0.54
CA GLU A 128 11.08 -2.29 1.61
C GLU A 128 10.20 -1.10 2.03
N THR A 129 10.03 -0.89 3.34
CA THR A 129 9.26 0.22 3.93
C THR A 129 9.70 1.59 3.40
N ASP A 130 11.00 1.75 3.15
CA ASP A 130 11.57 2.96 2.57
C ASP A 130 10.90 3.35 1.24
N VAL A 131 10.56 2.37 0.41
CA VAL A 131 9.95 2.60 -0.91
C VAL A 131 8.48 2.97 -0.76
N VAL A 132 7.77 2.31 0.16
CA VAL A 132 6.38 2.65 0.50
C VAL A 132 6.28 4.08 1.04
N SER A 133 7.25 4.50 1.87
CA SER A 133 7.29 5.85 2.41
C SER A 133 7.43 6.91 1.31
N VAL A 134 8.32 6.67 0.33
CA VAL A 134 8.49 7.56 -0.84
C VAL A 134 7.21 7.60 -1.65
N PHE A 135 6.62 6.43 -1.92
CA PHE A 135 5.38 6.32 -2.67
C PHE A 135 4.25 7.16 -2.07
N LEU A 136 3.96 7.01 -0.77
CA LEU A 136 2.88 7.76 -0.11
C LEU A 136 3.19 9.26 -0.04
N CYS A 137 4.44 9.65 0.17
CA CYS A 137 4.86 11.05 0.13
C CYS A 137 4.63 11.65 -1.27
N GLU A 138 4.97 10.92 -2.34
CA GLU A 138 4.81 11.38 -3.72
C GLU A 138 3.34 11.42 -4.15
N VAL A 139 2.52 10.45 -3.73
CA VAL A 139 1.06 10.49 -3.92
C VAL A 139 0.50 11.76 -3.28
N TYR A 140 0.82 12.03 -2.01
CA TYR A 140 0.32 13.22 -1.31
C TYR A 140 0.81 14.52 -1.97
N ARG A 141 2.09 14.57 -2.35
CA ARG A 141 2.71 15.71 -3.07
C ARG A 141 2.02 15.99 -4.40
N ALA A 142 1.62 14.94 -5.12
CA ALA A 142 0.95 15.05 -6.41
C ALA A 142 -0.46 15.64 -6.32
N LEU A 143 -1.20 15.36 -5.24
CA LEU A 143 -2.59 15.78 -5.05
C LEU A 143 -2.75 17.30 -4.98
N ARG A 144 -3.64 17.84 -5.82
CA ARG A 144 -4.00 19.26 -5.84
C ARG A 144 -4.35 19.78 -4.44
N ILE A 145 -3.81 20.96 -4.11
CA ILE A 145 -4.11 21.62 -2.84
C ILE A 145 -5.52 22.24 -2.90
N PRO A 146 -6.32 22.10 -1.83
CA PRO A 146 -7.54 22.90 -1.63
C PRO A 146 -7.23 24.40 -1.69
N THR A 147 -8.02 25.19 -2.42
CA THR A 147 -7.85 26.65 -2.38
C THR A 147 -8.68 27.26 -1.24
N SER A 148 -8.02 27.97 -0.32
CA SER A 148 -8.70 28.73 0.73
C SER A 148 -9.49 29.87 0.07
N ARG A 149 -10.80 29.94 0.35
CA ARG A 149 -11.66 31.00 -0.19
C ARG A 149 -11.15 32.35 0.30
N SER A 150 -10.73 33.22 -0.62
CA SER A 150 -10.75 34.65 -0.35
C SER A 150 -12.22 35.06 -0.20
N GLU A 151 -12.59 35.60 0.96
CA GLU A 151 -13.96 36.04 1.29
C GLU A 151 -14.53 37.11 0.34
N SER A 152 -13.73 37.63 -0.60
CA SER A 152 -14.07 38.82 -1.39
C SER A 152 -14.77 38.58 -2.74
N SER A 153 -15.02 37.33 -3.18
CA SER A 153 -15.69 37.09 -4.47
C SER A 153 -16.98 36.27 -4.31
N LEU A 154 -18.11 36.98 -4.37
CA LEU A 154 -19.47 36.42 -4.33
C LEU A 154 -19.84 35.55 -5.55
N ASP A 155 -19.00 35.50 -6.59
CA ASP A 155 -19.25 34.78 -7.85
C ASP A 155 -18.26 33.64 -8.15
N ALA A 156 -17.38 33.27 -7.22
CA ALA A 156 -16.43 32.18 -7.46
C ALA A 156 -17.09 30.80 -7.26
N ASP A 157 -17.26 30.12 -8.39
CA ASP A 157 -17.63 28.72 -8.61
C ASP A 157 -17.31 27.82 -7.40
N TYR A 158 -18.34 27.21 -6.82
CA TYR A 158 -18.32 26.41 -5.58
C TYR A 158 -17.39 25.17 -5.62
N ARG A 159 -16.68 24.96 -6.73
CA ARG A 159 -15.98 23.71 -7.08
C ARG A 159 -14.47 23.75 -6.88
N HIS A 160 -13.88 24.90 -6.55
CA HIS A 160 -12.42 25.03 -6.39
C HIS A 160 -11.91 24.89 -4.95
N SER A 161 -12.80 24.77 -3.95
CA SER A 161 -12.41 24.61 -2.56
C SER A 161 -11.93 23.19 -2.20
N SER A 162 -12.19 22.18 -3.03
CA SER A 162 -11.79 20.80 -2.73
C SER A 162 -10.41 20.48 -3.27
N GLY A 163 -9.59 19.78 -2.47
CA GLY A 163 -8.31 19.22 -2.91
C GLY A 163 -8.47 18.05 -3.89
N GLY A 164 -7.34 17.57 -4.39
CA GLY A 164 -7.25 16.37 -5.24
C GLY A 164 -7.67 15.12 -4.49
N VAL A 165 -7.96 14.07 -5.25
CA VAL A 165 -8.44 12.78 -4.75
C VAL A 165 -7.44 11.67 -5.09
N TYR A 166 -7.05 10.89 -4.08
CA TYR A 166 -6.32 9.65 -4.26
C TYR A 166 -7.31 8.48 -4.24
N VAL A 167 -7.37 7.72 -5.32
CA VAL A 167 -8.18 6.51 -5.43
C VAL A 167 -7.25 5.31 -5.39
N LEU A 168 -7.40 4.47 -4.38
CA LEU A 168 -6.63 3.25 -4.18
C LEU A 168 -7.52 2.03 -4.34
N VAL A 169 -7.14 1.14 -5.25
CA VAL A 169 -7.73 -0.20 -5.38
C VAL A 169 -6.77 -1.21 -4.78
N THR A 170 -7.18 -1.89 -3.72
CA THR A 170 -6.32 -2.78 -2.93
C THR A 170 -6.98 -4.13 -2.64
N PHE A 171 -6.16 -5.15 -2.52
CA PHE A 171 -6.52 -6.49 -2.03
C PHE A 171 -6.20 -6.69 -0.54
N HIS A 172 -5.54 -5.74 0.10
CA HIS A 172 -5.26 -5.83 1.53
C HIS A 172 -6.52 -5.66 2.39
N PRO A 173 -6.52 -6.19 3.63
CA PRO A 173 -7.62 -6.01 4.56
C PRO A 173 -8.01 -4.54 4.75
N LEU A 174 -9.32 -4.29 4.85
CA LEU A 174 -9.90 -2.95 4.97
C LEU A 174 -9.29 -2.19 6.16
N GLU A 175 -9.28 -2.82 7.33
CA GLU A 175 -8.87 -2.21 8.59
C GLU A 175 -7.39 -1.83 8.56
N PHE A 176 -6.56 -2.66 7.93
CA PHE A 176 -5.13 -2.40 7.74
C PHE A 176 -4.89 -1.13 6.91
N ILE A 177 -5.48 -1.07 5.71
CA ILE A 177 -5.30 0.07 4.80
C ILE A 177 -5.96 1.34 5.36
N GLN A 178 -7.12 1.21 6.00
CA GLN A 178 -7.78 2.34 6.65
C GLN A 178 -6.89 2.93 7.75
N GLN A 179 -6.31 2.11 8.62
CA GLN A 179 -5.40 2.60 9.66
C GLN A 179 -4.16 3.27 9.02
N LEU A 180 -3.56 2.62 8.03
CA LEU A 180 -2.38 3.14 7.34
C LEU A 180 -2.62 4.55 6.77
N LEU A 181 -3.76 4.78 6.11
CA LEU A 181 -4.08 6.05 5.46
C LEU A 181 -4.66 7.10 6.40
N ALA A 182 -5.51 6.71 7.37
CA ALA A 182 -6.17 7.66 8.27
C ALA A 182 -5.22 8.29 9.28
N GLU A 183 -4.19 7.55 9.68
CA GLU A 183 -3.19 7.97 10.66
C GLU A 183 -1.87 8.44 10.00
N LEU A 184 -1.85 8.59 8.66
CA LEU A 184 -0.66 8.96 7.90
C LEU A 184 -0.09 10.32 8.37
N PRO A 185 1.15 10.37 8.92
CA PRO A 185 1.68 11.58 9.56
C PRO A 185 1.75 12.79 8.63
N GLY A 186 1.14 13.89 9.06
CA GLY A 186 1.12 15.16 8.33
C GLY A 186 0.10 15.21 7.18
N ALA A 187 -0.51 14.09 6.81
CA ALA A 187 -1.55 14.06 5.79
C ALA A 187 -2.91 14.41 6.41
N HIS A 188 -3.68 15.22 5.69
CA HIS A 188 -5.07 15.54 6.05
C HIS A 188 -5.98 15.05 4.94
N LEU A 189 -6.53 13.84 5.13
CA LEU A 189 -7.34 13.14 4.15
C LEU A 189 -8.74 12.86 4.72
N GLU A 190 -9.77 13.13 3.92
CA GLU A 190 -11.10 12.56 4.10
C GLU A 190 -11.13 11.22 3.37
N ILE A 191 -11.39 10.14 4.08
CA ILE A 191 -11.31 8.77 3.55
C ILE A 191 -12.72 8.17 3.52
N GLU A 192 -13.15 7.78 2.33
CA GLU A 192 -14.32 6.94 2.08
C GLU A 192 -13.85 5.62 1.48
N TYR A 193 -14.59 4.53 1.66
CA TYR A 193 -14.27 3.25 1.04
C TYR A 193 -15.51 2.48 0.62
N GLU A 194 -15.33 1.61 -0.38
CA GLU A 194 -16.34 0.69 -0.86
C GLU A 194 -15.72 -0.68 -1.10
N VAL A 195 -16.42 -1.74 -0.70
CA VAL A 195 -16.01 -3.13 -0.99
C VAL A 195 -16.78 -3.60 -2.22
N ILE A 196 -16.06 -3.92 -3.28
CA ILE A 196 -16.63 -4.27 -4.58
C ILE A 196 -16.40 -5.76 -4.87
N LYS A 197 -17.46 -6.48 -5.23
CA LYS A 197 -17.37 -7.86 -5.71
C LYS A 197 -16.73 -7.90 -7.11
N ARG A 198 -15.63 -8.62 -7.25
CA ARG A 198 -14.95 -8.92 -8.51
C ARG A 198 -15.80 -9.88 -9.34
N LYS A 199 -16.03 -9.53 -10.61
CA LYS A 199 -16.68 -10.41 -11.59
C LYS A 199 -15.74 -11.49 -12.19
N ALA A 200 -14.60 -11.75 -11.55
CA ALA A 200 -13.49 -12.50 -12.16
C ALA A 200 -13.77 -14.00 -12.40
N ASP A 201 -14.82 -14.58 -11.81
CA ASP A 201 -15.11 -16.03 -11.91
C ASP A 201 -16.36 -16.40 -12.72
N ILE A 202 -17.07 -15.46 -13.35
CA ILE A 202 -18.25 -15.79 -14.19
C ILE A 202 -17.82 -15.90 -15.67
N VAL A 203 -16.96 -16.86 -15.98
CA VAL A 203 -16.74 -17.29 -17.38
C VAL A 203 -17.73 -18.41 -17.78
N ASN A 204 -18.49 -18.96 -16.82
CA ASN A 204 -19.42 -20.08 -17.06
C ASN A 204 -20.86 -19.78 -16.64
N THR A 205 -21.42 -18.62 -17.00
CA THR A 205 -22.89 -18.50 -17.15
C THR A 205 -23.23 -17.24 -17.92
N ILE A 206 -23.57 -17.43 -19.20
CA ILE A 206 -24.36 -16.47 -19.96
C ILE A 206 -25.73 -16.41 -19.27
N ASP A 207 -26.24 -15.19 -19.09
CA ASP A 207 -27.58 -14.82 -18.57
C ASP A 207 -27.77 -14.82 -17.03
N ALA A 208 -27.42 -13.69 -16.40
CA ALA A 208 -28.32 -12.99 -15.47
C ALA A 208 -27.73 -11.59 -15.13
N LEU A 209 -28.39 -10.54 -15.63
CA LEU A 209 -28.26 -9.18 -15.10
C LEU A 209 -29.01 -9.14 -13.76
N GLU A 210 -28.31 -9.31 -12.64
CA GLU A 210 -28.85 -9.02 -11.31
C GLU A 210 -28.02 -7.93 -10.61
N VAL A 211 -28.75 -7.14 -9.83
CA VAL A 211 -28.42 -5.81 -9.32
C VAL A 211 -27.24 -5.86 -8.34
N ASP A 212 -26.31 -4.91 -8.49
CA ASP A 212 -25.12 -4.75 -7.67
C ASP A 212 -25.47 -4.53 -6.18
N GLU A 213 -25.05 -5.44 -5.29
CA GLU A 213 -24.98 -5.16 -3.85
C GLU A 213 -23.67 -4.41 -3.56
N VAL A 214 -23.76 -3.10 -3.44
CA VAL A 214 -22.68 -2.23 -2.95
C VAL A 214 -22.88 -1.99 -1.46
N VAL A 215 -21.94 -2.43 -0.62
CA VAL A 215 -21.91 -2.06 0.79
C VAL A 215 -21.03 -0.81 0.92
N SER A 216 -21.66 0.36 1.03
CA SER A 216 -20.97 1.64 1.22
C SER A 216 -20.98 2.00 2.71
N GLY A 217 -19.82 2.28 3.30
CA GLY A 217 -19.67 2.70 4.68
C GLY A 217 -19.19 4.15 4.78
N LYS A 218 -19.96 5.01 5.45
CA LYS A 218 -19.50 6.35 5.88
C LYS A 218 -19.25 6.32 7.39
N ASN A 219 -18.24 7.05 7.84
CA ASN A 219 -17.91 7.26 9.27
C ASN A 219 -19.05 7.96 10.03
N GLN A 220 -20.13 7.24 10.34
CA GLN A 220 -21.17 7.66 11.29
C GLN A 220 -21.36 6.59 12.36
N SER A 221 -21.43 7.06 13.59
CA SER A 221 -21.32 6.33 14.86
C SER A 221 -22.57 5.55 15.27
N GLU A 222 -23.23 4.85 14.36
CA GLU A 222 -24.32 3.93 14.70
C GLU A 222 -24.12 2.63 13.91
N PHE A 223 -23.50 1.66 14.57
CA PHE A 223 -23.36 0.29 14.09
C PHE A 223 -24.74 -0.38 14.11
N ASP A 224 -25.29 -0.67 12.93
CA ASP A 224 -26.44 -1.57 12.77
C ASP A 224 -25.89 -3.02 12.74
N PRO A 225 -26.34 -3.96 13.60
CA PRO A 225 -25.60 -5.21 13.83
C PRO A 225 -25.82 -6.32 12.79
N GLU A 226 -26.52 -6.10 11.68
CA GLU A 226 -27.05 -7.22 10.86
C GLU A 226 -26.32 -7.56 9.56
N THR A 227 -25.28 -6.82 9.13
CA THR A 227 -24.41 -7.26 8.02
C THR A 227 -23.16 -7.94 8.57
N TYR A 228 -23.33 -9.15 9.13
CA TYR A 228 -22.23 -10.01 9.54
C TYR A 228 -21.45 -10.47 8.29
N LEU A 229 -20.48 -9.66 7.85
CA LEU A 229 -19.34 -10.21 7.14
C LEU A 229 -18.65 -11.17 8.12
N PRO A 230 -18.45 -12.45 7.76
CA PRO A 230 -17.72 -13.36 8.61
C PRO A 230 -16.33 -12.75 8.90
N PRO A 231 -15.81 -12.88 10.13
CA PRO A 231 -14.49 -12.37 10.45
C PRO A 231 -13.51 -12.94 9.43
N ALA A 232 -12.80 -12.04 8.73
CA ALA A 232 -11.83 -12.42 7.71
C ALA A 232 -10.86 -13.43 8.35
N SER A 233 -10.88 -14.67 7.87
CA SER A 233 -9.87 -15.63 8.31
C SER A 233 -8.58 -15.18 7.64
N SER A 234 -7.57 -14.76 8.42
CA SER A 234 -6.27 -14.38 7.86
C SER A 234 -5.79 -15.50 6.93
N ALA A 235 -5.49 -15.14 5.68
CA ALA A 235 -5.07 -16.08 4.64
C ALA A 235 -3.74 -16.77 4.96
N TRP A 236 -3.10 -16.42 6.09
CA TRP A 236 -1.76 -16.81 6.49
C TRP A 236 -1.69 -17.62 7.79
N ILE A 237 -2.83 -18.03 8.38
CA ILE A 237 -2.87 -18.67 9.71
C ILE A 237 -2.09 -20.01 9.79
N SER A 238 -1.82 -20.67 8.65
CA SER A 238 -1.25 -22.03 8.63
C SER A 238 -0.01 -22.21 7.74
N GLY A 239 0.69 -21.12 7.37
CA GLY A 239 1.81 -21.19 6.41
C GLY A 239 1.39 -21.57 4.98
N SER A 240 0.09 -21.79 4.74
CA SER A 240 -0.49 -22.01 3.42
C SER A 240 -1.39 -20.82 3.06
N PHE A 241 -1.14 -20.19 1.91
CA PHE A 241 -1.99 -19.10 1.41
C PHE A 241 -3.33 -19.66 0.95
N SER A 242 -4.30 -19.71 1.86
CA SER A 242 -5.64 -20.22 1.62
C SER A 242 -6.67 -19.14 1.93
N PRO A 243 -6.68 -18.04 1.14
CA PRO A 243 -7.61 -16.94 1.36
C PRO A 243 -9.06 -17.42 1.26
N ASP A 244 -9.91 -16.88 2.13
CA ASP A 244 -11.34 -17.15 2.12
C ASP A 244 -12.01 -16.69 0.80
N GLU A 245 -13.25 -17.11 0.59
CA GLU A 245 -13.99 -16.74 -0.62
C GLU A 245 -14.18 -15.23 -0.76
N ASN A 246 -14.29 -14.49 0.35
CA ASN A 246 -14.48 -13.06 0.32
C ASN A 246 -13.22 -12.39 -0.22
N TYR A 247 -12.05 -12.70 0.33
CA TYR A 247 -10.76 -12.22 -0.18
C TYR A 247 -10.60 -12.50 -1.67
N ARG A 248 -11.00 -13.69 -2.15
CA ARG A 248 -10.94 -14.04 -3.58
C ARG A 248 -11.92 -13.25 -4.46
N LYS A 249 -13.08 -12.90 -3.92
CA LYS A 249 -14.19 -12.31 -4.69
C LYS A 249 -14.34 -10.82 -4.48
N THR A 250 -13.61 -10.16 -3.59
CA THR A 250 -13.74 -8.71 -3.37
C THR A 250 -12.44 -7.96 -3.60
N ILE A 251 -12.58 -6.66 -3.85
CA ILE A 251 -11.54 -5.63 -3.78
C ILE A 251 -12.06 -4.50 -2.92
N THR A 252 -11.18 -3.76 -2.27
CA THR A 252 -11.55 -2.54 -1.56
C THR A 252 -11.08 -1.34 -2.38
N VAL A 253 -11.96 -0.37 -2.56
CA VAL A 253 -11.66 0.90 -3.22
C VAL A 253 -11.73 2.01 -2.18
N PHE A 254 -10.60 2.64 -1.90
CA PHE A 254 -10.52 3.82 -1.05
C PHE A 254 -10.54 5.08 -1.90
N THR A 255 -11.29 6.08 -1.45
CA THR A 255 -11.33 7.43 -2.01
C THR A 255 -10.86 8.39 -0.93
N CYS A 256 -9.64 8.91 -1.09
CA CYS A 256 -8.98 9.78 -0.13
C CYS A 256 -8.91 11.20 -0.69
N ARG A 257 -9.73 12.12 -0.19
CA ARG A 257 -9.73 13.52 -0.62
C ARG A 257 -8.81 14.34 0.26
N ARG A 258 -7.90 15.10 -0.35
CA ARG A 258 -7.03 16.03 0.37
C ARG A 258 -7.85 17.19 0.94
N LEU A 259 -7.74 17.40 2.25
CA LEU A 259 -8.39 18.47 2.99
C LEU A 259 -7.42 19.64 3.26
N PRO A 260 -7.95 20.85 3.53
CA PRO A 260 -7.12 21.96 4.00
C PRO A 260 -6.43 21.57 5.31
N ASN A 261 -5.13 21.82 5.41
CA ASN A 261 -4.37 21.58 6.62
C ASN A 261 -4.09 22.92 7.32
N PRO A 262 -4.75 23.23 8.45
CA PRO A 262 -4.61 24.51 9.14
C PRO A 262 -3.19 24.72 9.70
N LYS A 263 -2.43 23.64 9.95
CA LYS A 263 -1.04 23.74 10.44
C LYS A 263 -0.04 24.04 9.31
N GLN A 264 -0.40 23.76 8.06
CA GLN A 264 0.44 23.98 6.87
C GLN A 264 0.33 25.39 6.30
N GLU A 265 -0.68 26.18 6.67
CA GLU A 265 -0.75 27.59 6.24
C GLU A 265 0.36 28.44 6.89
N GLU A 266 0.92 27.99 8.03
CA GLU A 266 1.99 28.68 8.76
C GLU A 266 3.40 28.24 8.34
N SER A 267 3.57 27.01 7.85
CA SER A 267 4.84 26.49 7.36
C SER A 267 4.84 26.46 5.83
N ASN A 268 5.78 27.15 5.18
CA ASN A 268 5.90 27.19 3.71
C ASN A 268 6.14 25.81 3.02
N GLN A 269 5.99 24.69 3.74
CA GLN A 269 6.06 23.31 3.25
C GLN A 269 4.67 22.77 2.96
N THR A 270 4.03 23.31 1.93
CA THR A 270 2.63 22.99 1.63
C THR A 270 2.44 21.63 0.94
N TYR A 271 3.52 20.96 0.50
CA TYR A 271 3.42 19.81 -0.40
C TYR A 271 4.04 18.51 0.12
N ALA A 272 5.00 18.56 1.04
CA ALA A 272 5.69 17.35 1.50
C ALA A 272 5.15 16.83 2.83
N LEU A 273 5.20 15.50 2.96
CA LEU A 273 5.13 14.80 4.24
C LEU A 273 6.55 14.57 4.74
N ASP A 274 6.70 14.42 6.06
CA ASP A 274 7.98 13.98 6.63
C ASP A 274 8.16 12.49 6.35
N ARG A 275 9.11 12.18 5.45
CA ARG A 275 9.37 10.81 5.00
C ARG A 275 9.74 9.87 6.16
N GLN A 276 10.50 10.35 7.15
CA GLN A 276 10.93 9.50 8.25
C GLN A 276 9.75 9.17 9.17
N LEU A 277 8.89 10.15 9.47
CA LEU A 277 7.67 9.88 10.25
C LEU A 277 6.71 8.96 9.49
N VAL A 278 6.57 9.12 8.18
CA VAL A 278 5.76 8.23 7.35
C VAL A 278 6.33 6.81 7.37
N ARG A 279 7.65 6.64 7.27
CA ARG A 279 8.32 5.33 7.35
C ARG A 279 8.05 4.63 8.70
N GLU A 280 8.29 5.35 9.80
CA GLU A 280 8.05 4.84 11.17
C GLU A 280 6.57 4.44 11.37
N HIS A 281 5.64 5.21 10.79
CA HIS A 281 4.21 4.89 10.81
C HIS A 281 3.87 3.62 10.03
N ILE A 282 4.46 3.43 8.84
CA ILE A 282 4.26 2.21 8.04
C ILE A 282 4.79 1.01 8.82
N GLU A 283 6.03 1.07 9.34
CA GLU A 283 6.63 0.04 10.19
C GLU A 283 5.71 -0.29 11.37
N SER A 284 5.34 0.71 12.17
CA SER A 284 4.47 0.50 13.33
C SER A 284 3.10 -0.06 12.99
N THR A 285 2.53 0.30 11.83
CA THR A 285 1.22 -0.20 11.38
C THR A 285 1.32 -1.65 10.93
N CYS A 286 2.36 -2.00 10.16
CA CYS A 286 2.67 -3.38 9.78
C CYS A 286 2.89 -4.24 11.02
N ASP A 287 3.80 -3.84 11.91
CA ASP A 287 4.15 -4.60 13.12
C ASP A 287 2.90 -4.87 13.97
N LYS A 288 2.10 -3.82 14.24
CA LYS A 288 0.86 -3.96 15.01
C LYS A 288 -0.12 -4.90 14.33
N TRP A 289 -0.30 -4.78 13.02
CA TRP A 289 -1.23 -5.63 12.27
C TRP A 289 -0.81 -7.10 12.33
N TYR A 290 0.46 -7.38 12.04
CA TYR A 290 0.99 -8.73 12.05
C TYR A 290 0.97 -9.32 13.46
N GLN A 291 1.34 -8.57 14.49
CA GLN A 291 1.31 -9.06 15.88
C GLN A 291 -0.11 -9.34 16.40
N THR A 292 -1.12 -8.59 15.95
CA THR A 292 -2.49 -8.70 16.51
C THR A 292 -3.43 -9.53 15.66
N THR A 293 -3.36 -9.43 14.33
CA THR A 293 -4.32 -10.03 13.41
C THR A 293 -3.76 -11.27 12.71
N SER A 294 -2.44 -11.37 12.55
CA SER A 294 -1.81 -12.52 11.91
C SER A 294 -0.50 -12.94 12.60
N PRO A 295 -0.52 -13.23 13.92
CA PRO A 295 0.69 -13.52 14.69
C PRO A 295 1.39 -14.79 14.20
N MET A 296 2.71 -14.70 14.01
CA MET A 296 3.54 -15.86 13.65
C MET A 296 3.55 -16.88 14.79
N VAL A 297 3.52 -16.40 16.05
CA VAL A 297 3.44 -17.21 17.27
C VAL A 297 2.06 -17.07 17.92
N THR A 298 1.13 -17.94 17.54
CA THR A 298 -0.16 -18.09 18.25
C THR A 298 0.03 -18.81 19.59
N ASN A 299 -0.94 -18.70 20.51
CA ASN A 299 -0.94 -19.47 21.75
C ASN A 299 -0.86 -20.98 21.52
N GLU A 300 -1.51 -21.47 20.46
CA GLU A 300 -1.49 -22.88 20.07
C GLU A 300 -0.11 -23.28 19.55
N ARG A 301 0.48 -22.49 18.63
CA ARG A 301 1.83 -22.75 18.11
C ARG A 301 2.86 -22.69 19.24
N GLU A 302 2.77 -21.72 20.14
CA GLU A 302 3.66 -21.62 21.31
C GLU A 302 3.58 -22.89 22.19
N ALA A 303 2.37 -23.38 22.47
CA ALA A 303 2.19 -24.59 23.27
C ALA A 303 2.82 -25.82 22.59
N THR A 304 2.63 -25.96 21.27
CA THR A 304 3.25 -27.02 20.46
C THR A 304 4.78 -26.93 20.48
N LEU A 305 5.34 -25.74 20.22
CA LEU A 305 6.79 -25.52 20.27
C LEU A 305 7.38 -25.84 21.64
N ARG A 306 6.70 -25.46 22.73
CA ARG A 306 7.15 -25.78 24.09
C ARG A 306 7.20 -27.29 24.33
N LEU A 307 6.20 -28.03 23.88
CA LEU A 307 6.17 -29.48 23.99
C LEU A 307 7.27 -30.14 23.15
N ASP A 308 7.46 -29.69 21.91
CA ASP A 308 8.42 -30.26 20.98
C ASP A 308 9.87 -30.01 21.42
N PHE A 309 10.19 -28.81 21.89
CA PHE A 309 11.49 -28.51 22.49
C PHE A 309 11.74 -29.36 23.74
N GLN A 310 10.73 -29.56 24.59
CA GLN A 310 10.86 -30.40 25.78
C GLN A 310 11.16 -31.86 25.39
N ASN A 311 10.47 -32.40 24.39
CA ASN A 311 10.68 -33.76 23.88
C ASN A 311 12.08 -33.92 23.25
N ALA A 312 12.56 -32.93 22.50
CA ALA A 312 13.89 -32.92 21.91
C ALA A 312 14.98 -32.89 23.00
N ILE A 313 14.85 -32.02 24.01
CA ILE A 313 15.77 -31.95 25.15
C ILE A 313 15.83 -33.29 25.90
N LEU A 314 14.67 -33.89 26.21
CA LEU A 314 14.61 -35.19 26.89
C LEU A 314 15.28 -36.30 26.07
N SER A 315 15.14 -36.25 24.75
CA SER A 315 15.77 -37.22 23.84
C SER A 315 17.29 -37.06 23.82
N GLN A 316 17.80 -35.82 23.80
CA GLN A 316 19.23 -35.54 23.87
C GLN A 316 19.84 -35.95 25.21
N GLN A 317 19.17 -35.65 26.33
CA GLN A 317 19.62 -36.06 27.66
C GLN A 317 19.69 -37.58 27.84
N ARG A 318 18.78 -38.34 27.22
CA ARG A 318 18.84 -39.81 27.23
C ARG A 318 20.02 -40.35 26.43
N ALA A 319 20.41 -39.66 25.36
CA ALA A 319 21.56 -40.04 24.55
C ALA A 319 22.90 -39.67 25.22
N GLU A 320 22.92 -38.57 25.97
CA GLU A 320 24.12 -38.00 26.58
C GLU A 320 24.04 -38.08 28.11
N SER A 321 24.35 -39.25 28.66
CA SER A 321 24.23 -39.63 30.07
C SER A 321 25.05 -38.81 31.09
N SER A 322 25.60 -37.63 30.72
CA SER A 322 26.51 -36.84 31.57
C SER A 322 26.23 -35.34 31.65
N LEU A 323 25.18 -34.82 31.00
CA LEU A 323 24.87 -33.39 31.06
C LEU A 323 24.26 -33.02 32.42
N LYS A 324 24.96 -32.12 33.13
CA LYS A 324 24.46 -31.45 34.33
C LYS A 324 23.28 -30.53 33.97
N GLU A 325 22.42 -30.23 34.95
CA GLU A 325 21.20 -29.40 34.87
C GLU A 325 21.43 -27.92 34.47
N GLU A 326 22.47 -27.59 33.71
CA GLU A 326 22.57 -26.27 33.08
C GLU A 326 21.53 -26.14 31.97
N LYS A 327 21.06 -24.90 31.79
CA LYS A 327 19.99 -24.49 30.87
C LYS A 327 20.19 -25.12 29.49
N VAL A 328 19.47 -26.22 29.21
CA VAL A 328 19.73 -27.04 28.02
C VAL A 328 19.35 -26.24 26.76
N THR A 329 20.32 -26.06 25.88
CA THR A 329 20.17 -25.44 24.56
C THR A 329 20.18 -26.51 23.49
N LEU A 330 19.28 -26.40 22.51
CA LEU A 330 19.31 -27.21 21.30
C LEU A 330 20.19 -26.52 20.25
N ASP A 331 20.85 -27.28 19.39
CA ASP A 331 21.60 -26.71 18.28
C ASP A 331 20.67 -26.02 17.26
N LEU A 332 21.20 -25.04 16.53
CA LEU A 332 20.39 -24.22 15.62
C LEU A 332 19.67 -25.03 14.54
N LYS A 333 20.25 -26.14 14.07
CA LYS A 333 19.61 -26.97 13.06
C LYS A 333 18.40 -27.67 13.62
N THR A 334 18.53 -28.28 14.80
CA THR A 334 17.39 -28.85 15.52
C THR A 334 16.32 -27.78 15.82
N CYS A 335 16.71 -26.58 16.25
CA CYS A 335 15.76 -25.48 16.45
C CYS A 335 15.00 -25.13 15.17
N TYR A 336 15.68 -24.96 14.04
CA TYR A 336 15.06 -24.69 12.75
C TYR A 336 14.02 -25.77 12.36
N GLU A 337 14.37 -27.05 12.54
CA GLU A 337 13.47 -28.15 12.22
C GLU A 337 12.19 -28.15 13.07
N LEU A 338 12.28 -27.70 14.33
CA LEU A 338 11.15 -27.61 15.26
C LEU A 338 10.32 -26.33 15.08
N MET A 339 10.97 -25.22 14.74
CA MET A 339 10.35 -23.90 14.73
C MET A 339 9.49 -23.66 13.50
N PHE A 340 9.92 -24.17 12.34
CA PHE A 340 9.30 -23.88 11.04
C PHE A 340 8.54 -25.09 10.49
N THR A 341 7.42 -24.84 9.81
CA THR A 341 6.70 -25.87 9.04
C THR A 341 7.42 -26.18 7.73
N GLU A 342 7.07 -27.27 7.06
CA GLU A 342 7.68 -27.62 5.77
C GLU A 342 7.41 -26.56 4.69
N GLU A 343 6.27 -25.87 4.75
CA GLU A 343 5.94 -24.75 3.87
C GLU A 343 6.81 -23.52 4.18
N GLU A 344 6.99 -23.18 5.46
CA GLU A 344 7.86 -22.08 5.89
C GLU A 344 9.32 -22.35 5.49
N LYS A 345 9.79 -23.60 5.61
CA LYS A 345 11.15 -24.00 5.20
C LYS A 345 11.40 -23.87 3.68
N GLN A 346 10.35 -23.87 2.85
CA GLN A 346 10.50 -23.63 1.41
C GLN A 346 10.80 -22.16 1.10
N VAL A 347 10.23 -21.24 1.89
CA VAL A 347 10.43 -19.80 1.72
C VAL A 347 11.61 -19.26 2.53
N LEU A 348 11.93 -19.89 3.66
CA LEU A 348 13.07 -19.58 4.52
C LEU A 348 13.99 -20.80 4.65
N PRO A 349 14.88 -21.07 3.67
CA PRO A 349 15.90 -22.09 3.81
C PRO A 349 16.81 -21.85 5.01
N PHE A 350 17.46 -22.92 5.48
CA PHE A 350 18.33 -22.87 6.66
C PHE A 350 19.42 -21.78 6.60
N ASP A 351 19.99 -21.52 5.42
CA ASP A 351 21.03 -20.49 5.26
C ASP A 351 20.49 -19.09 5.56
N TYR A 352 19.27 -18.75 5.13
CA TYR A 352 18.64 -17.47 5.45
C TYR A 352 18.22 -17.39 6.92
N PHE A 353 17.75 -18.49 7.51
CA PHE A 353 17.52 -18.55 8.95
C PHE A 353 18.78 -18.24 9.76
N ILE A 354 19.96 -18.70 9.32
CA ILE A 354 21.22 -18.37 9.99
C ILE A 354 21.54 -16.87 9.87
N GLU A 355 21.32 -16.26 8.71
CA GLU A 355 21.49 -14.82 8.51
C GLU A 355 20.57 -14.01 9.47
N ASP A 356 19.30 -14.38 9.54
CA ASP A 356 18.32 -13.74 10.45
C ASP A 356 18.70 -13.94 11.93
N TRP A 357 19.13 -15.15 12.29
CA TRP A 357 19.60 -15.45 13.63
C TRP A 357 20.83 -14.63 14.02
N GLU A 358 21.78 -14.45 13.09
CA GLU A 358 22.95 -13.61 13.33
C GLU A 358 22.57 -12.15 13.50
N ALA A 359 21.62 -11.64 12.72
CA ALA A 359 21.08 -10.28 12.86
C ALA A 359 20.40 -10.09 14.23
N TYR A 360 19.52 -11.01 14.61
CA TYR A 360 18.88 -11.05 15.94
C TYR A 360 19.93 -11.03 17.07
N CYS A 361 20.93 -11.90 16.96
CA CYS A 361 22.04 -11.97 17.91
C CYS A 361 22.88 -10.71 17.95
N GLN A 362 22.92 -9.88 16.90
CA GLN A 362 23.61 -8.59 16.91
C GLN A 362 22.80 -7.52 17.63
N ASN A 363 21.47 -7.51 17.42
CA ASN A 363 20.57 -6.55 18.07
C ASN A 363 20.50 -6.73 19.59
N LEU A 364 20.58 -7.98 20.07
CA LEU A 364 20.59 -8.31 21.49
C LEU A 364 21.88 -7.97 22.25
N ARG A 365 22.99 -7.61 21.59
CA ARG A 365 24.32 -7.39 22.23
C ARG A 365 24.44 -6.15 23.12
N ARG A 366 23.33 -5.58 23.59
CA ARG A 366 23.39 -4.47 24.56
C ARG A 366 23.64 -4.90 26.01
N GLY A 367 23.89 -6.18 26.33
CA GLY A 367 24.14 -6.56 27.74
C GLY A 367 24.85 -7.87 28.12
N GLU A 368 24.72 -9.01 27.40
CA GLU A 368 25.21 -10.31 27.92
C GLU A 368 25.79 -11.26 26.83
N ASP A 369 26.61 -12.22 27.27
CA ASP A 369 27.16 -13.33 26.46
C ASP A 369 26.02 -14.27 26.00
N PHE A 370 25.43 -13.94 24.85
CA PHE A 370 24.33 -14.70 24.28
C PHE A 370 24.85 -15.94 23.53
N PRO A 371 24.32 -17.15 23.81
CA PRO A 371 24.80 -18.39 23.19
C PRO A 371 24.42 -18.41 21.71
N ARG A 372 25.39 -18.20 20.81
CA ARG A 372 25.14 -18.17 19.36
C ARG A 372 24.95 -19.53 18.72
N GLN A 373 25.35 -20.60 19.40
CA GLN A 373 25.38 -21.95 18.82
C GLN A 373 24.08 -22.73 19.01
N GLY A 374 23.11 -22.17 19.73
CA GLY A 374 21.87 -22.86 20.01
C GLY A 374 20.83 -21.97 20.67
N MET A 375 19.60 -22.47 20.75
CA MET A 375 18.49 -21.74 21.34
C MET A 375 17.89 -22.49 22.52
N THR A 376 17.40 -21.74 23.50
CA THR A 376 16.38 -22.23 24.42
C THR A 376 15.00 -22.02 23.80
N ILE A 377 13.96 -22.69 24.30
CA ILE A 377 12.59 -22.45 23.85
C ILE A 377 12.16 -20.99 23.97
N ASN A 378 12.55 -20.30 25.05
CA ASN A 378 12.20 -18.87 25.22
C ASN A 378 12.91 -18.03 24.16
N THR A 379 14.19 -18.32 23.89
CA THR A 379 14.96 -17.66 22.84
C THR A 379 14.35 -17.89 21.45
N ALA A 380 13.88 -19.09 21.16
CA ALA A 380 13.23 -19.43 19.90
C ALA A 380 11.90 -18.67 19.73
N ILE A 381 11.08 -18.60 20.78
CA ILE A 381 9.83 -17.83 20.77
C ILE A 381 10.11 -16.33 20.58
N ASP A 382 11.10 -15.78 21.30
CA ASP A 382 11.46 -14.37 21.18
C ASP A 382 12.02 -14.06 19.78
N PHE A 383 12.83 -14.96 19.21
CA PHE A 383 13.31 -14.85 17.83
C PHE A 383 12.17 -14.84 16.82
N LEU A 384 11.20 -15.77 16.91
CA LEU A 384 10.04 -15.80 16.02
C LEU A 384 9.17 -14.54 16.12
N LYS A 385 9.13 -13.91 17.30
CA LYS A 385 8.42 -12.63 17.50
C LYS A 385 9.15 -11.44 16.90
N GLU A 386 10.49 -11.47 16.83
CA GLU A 386 11.30 -10.43 16.16
C GLU A 386 11.34 -10.62 14.64
N MET A 387 11.27 -11.87 14.15
CA MET A 387 11.21 -12.15 12.71
C MET A 387 9.91 -11.66 12.06
N GLN A 388 8.87 -11.48 12.87
CA GLN A 388 7.57 -10.99 12.45
C GLN A 388 7.56 -9.47 12.39
#